data_AF-A0A7K2YQL5-F1
#
_entry.id   AF-A0A7K2YQL5-F1
#
_cell.length_a   1.000
_cell.length_b   1.000
_cell.length_c   1.000
_cell.angle_alpha   90.00
_cell.angle_beta   90.00
_cell.angle_gamma   90.00
#
_symmetry.space_group_name_H-M   'P 1'
#
loop_
_entity.id
_entity.type
_entity.pdbx_description
1 polymer ?
#
loop_
_entity_poly.entity_id
_entity_poly.type
_entity_poly.pdbx_seq_one_letter_code
_entity_poly.pdbx_strand_id
1 'polypeptide(L)'
;MSMVGSIAAQLQDLRIRAGNPSIRLIAQLTSKRGRRHAMARSTIQDKLGGRSPVNLSEALSIIEAFADYAISIGAPLSEQEIDSHLWRERISAQPGVKTKEELSVRALVVPESIPIAWDLHPFRMAGMDDLVHLIETSKDAPIANWLPDVIATMRQAQMTIAEMLERAARDHPRGIVQTAAALNKRFPPRISGEPWNQTVRVDGAVNAFLRNAARFYGVEAAPIIVAGLRLAEASECVNCFEVSIGSWHLPGGIYRCIENLRKAGFPNDANSVLTAVGESRKSDRILEVLVFFAEKGAVSDVVIILKGIGSGGPGNMAAVINGMEVTNYKNIDSAVQEMIRGIPYNKHSDYAQFFAAVGRQEIADRVMLARDEPPF
;
A
#
# COMPACT_ATOMS: atom_id res chain seq x y z
N MET A 1 3.63 -25.30 -41.35
CA MET A 1 3.98 -24.08 -40.59
C MET A 1 3.00 -22.98 -40.98
N SER A 2 1.97 -22.76 -40.16
CA SER A 2 0.96 -21.72 -40.41
C SER A 2 1.56 -20.34 -40.20
N MET A 3 1.37 -19.43 -41.16
CA MET A 3 1.68 -18.01 -40.98
C MET A 3 0.87 -17.48 -39.79
N VAL A 4 1.53 -17.20 -38.67
CA VAL A 4 0.88 -16.45 -37.58
C VAL A 4 0.75 -15.01 -38.08
N GLY A 5 -0.43 -14.67 -38.59
CA GLY A 5 -0.75 -13.31 -39.01
C GLY A 5 -0.56 -12.32 -37.85
N SER A 6 -0.20 -11.08 -38.17
CA SER A 6 -0.04 -10.01 -37.17
C SER A 6 -1.28 -9.89 -36.26
N ILE A 7 -1.11 -9.59 -34.97
CA ILE A 7 -2.22 -9.39 -34.02
C ILE A 7 -3.21 -8.34 -34.53
N ALA A 8 -2.73 -7.30 -35.22
CA ALA A 8 -3.61 -6.31 -35.86
C ALA A 8 -4.54 -6.96 -36.91
N ALA A 9 -4.02 -7.89 -37.72
CA ALA A 9 -4.82 -8.63 -38.70
C ALA A 9 -5.82 -9.57 -38.01
N GLN A 10 -5.42 -10.22 -36.91
CA GLN A 10 -6.32 -11.08 -36.13
C GLN A 10 -7.45 -10.27 -35.49
N LEU A 11 -7.15 -9.09 -34.93
CA LEU A 11 -8.17 -8.18 -34.38
C LEU A 11 -9.08 -7.62 -35.48
N GLN A 12 -8.56 -7.35 -36.68
CA GLN A 12 -9.36 -6.89 -37.80
C GLN A 12 -10.32 -7.98 -38.30
N ASP A 13 -9.85 -9.22 -38.37
CA ASP A 13 -10.67 -10.37 -38.72
C ASP A 13 -11.76 -10.65 -37.67
N LEU A 14 -11.39 -10.57 -36.38
CA LEU A 14 -12.36 -10.68 -35.28
C LEU A 14 -13.42 -9.56 -35.35
N ARG A 15 -13.02 -8.33 -35.69
CA ARG A 15 -13.95 -7.22 -35.89
C ARG A 15 -14.97 -7.52 -37.00
N ILE A 16 -14.54 -8.12 -38.10
CA ILE A 16 -15.43 -8.49 -39.21
C ILE A 16 -16.43 -9.55 -38.73
N ARG A 17 -15.95 -10.59 -38.04
CA ARG A 17 -16.79 -11.66 -37.46
C ARG A 17 -17.78 -11.15 -36.42
N ALA A 18 -17.41 -10.12 -35.66
CA ALA A 18 -18.30 -9.44 -34.71
C ALA A 18 -19.37 -8.54 -35.37
N GLY A 19 -19.52 -8.54 -36.70
CA GLY A 19 -20.47 -7.68 -37.41
C GLY A 19 -19.93 -6.29 -37.76
N ASN A 20 -18.61 -6.15 -37.81
CA ASN A 20 -17.88 -4.96 -38.26
C ASN A 20 -18.29 -3.63 -37.58
N PRO A 21 -18.25 -3.54 -36.24
CA PRO A 21 -18.60 -2.31 -35.53
C PRO A 21 -17.73 -1.13 -35.98
N SER A 22 -18.31 0.08 -36.00
CA SER A 22 -17.55 1.29 -36.32
C SER A 22 -16.54 1.64 -35.21
N ILE A 23 -15.40 2.26 -35.57
CA ILE A 23 -14.38 2.72 -34.60
C ILE A 23 -14.97 3.65 -33.51
N ARG A 24 -15.98 4.45 -33.88
CA ARG A 24 -16.70 5.32 -32.93
C ARG A 24 -17.43 4.50 -31.87
N LEU A 25 -18.08 3.42 -32.29
CA LEU A 25 -18.85 2.55 -31.40
C LEU A 25 -17.93 1.76 -30.46
N ILE A 26 -16.80 1.26 -30.97
CA ILE A 26 -15.80 0.56 -30.16
C ILE A 26 -15.26 1.49 -29.06
N ALA A 27 -14.92 2.74 -29.40
CA ALA A 27 -14.48 3.74 -28.40
C ALA A 27 -15.53 4.02 -27.32
N GLN A 28 -16.81 4.01 -27.68
CA GLN A 28 -17.91 4.18 -26.73
C GLN A 28 -18.04 2.97 -25.80
N LEU A 29 -17.95 1.75 -26.34
CA LEU A 29 -18.04 0.51 -25.57
C LEU A 29 -16.88 0.36 -24.58
N THR A 30 -15.65 0.66 -25.01
CA THR A 30 -14.48 0.63 -24.12
C THR A 30 -14.55 1.71 -23.02
N SER A 31 -15.13 2.88 -23.33
CA SER A 31 -15.33 3.96 -22.35
C SER A 31 -16.38 3.63 -21.28
N LYS A 32 -17.44 2.90 -21.65
CA LYS A 32 -18.51 2.47 -20.70
C LYS A 32 -17.97 1.54 -19.60
N ARG A 33 -16.86 0.85 -19.85
CA ARG A 33 -16.22 -0.09 -18.91
C ARG A 33 -15.30 0.58 -17.88
N GLY A 34 -15.15 1.90 -17.94
CA GLY A 34 -14.43 2.71 -16.94
C GLY A 34 -13.16 3.38 -17.46
N ARG A 35 -12.64 4.34 -16.68
CA ARG A 35 -11.52 5.21 -17.09
C ARG A 35 -10.24 4.47 -17.50
N ARG A 36 -10.01 3.26 -16.96
CA ARG A 36 -8.82 2.44 -17.27
C ARG A 36 -8.91 1.70 -18.61
N HIS A 37 -10.11 1.56 -19.17
CA HIS A 37 -10.37 0.86 -20.43
C HIS A 37 -10.70 1.81 -21.59
N ALA A 38 -10.99 3.07 -21.29
CA ALA A 38 -11.32 4.08 -22.30
C ALA A 38 -10.17 4.28 -23.30
N MET A 39 -10.46 4.08 -24.58
CA MET A 39 -9.50 4.28 -25.67
C MET A 39 -9.99 5.35 -26.64
N ALA A 40 -9.09 6.25 -27.05
CA ALA A 40 -9.39 7.25 -28.07
C ALA A 40 -9.57 6.59 -29.45
N ARG A 41 -10.38 7.21 -30.31
CA ARG A 41 -10.68 6.70 -31.67
C ARG A 41 -9.42 6.52 -32.52
N SER A 42 -8.48 7.48 -32.44
CA SER A 42 -7.19 7.42 -33.13
C SER A 42 -6.39 6.20 -32.67
N THR A 43 -6.31 5.96 -31.36
CA THR A 43 -5.63 4.80 -30.79
C THR A 43 -6.22 3.49 -31.31
N ILE A 44 -7.54 3.33 -31.27
CA ILE A 44 -8.18 2.09 -31.78
C ILE A 44 -7.88 1.90 -33.27
N GLN A 45 -7.95 2.97 -34.06
CA GLN A 45 -7.64 2.93 -35.49
C GLN A 45 -6.18 2.54 -35.76
N ASP A 46 -5.24 3.09 -35.00
CA ASP A 46 -3.81 2.78 -35.15
C ASP A 46 -3.47 1.35 -34.74
N LYS A 47 -4.18 0.78 -33.75
CA LYS A 47 -4.00 -0.60 -33.27
C LYS A 47 -4.55 -1.60 -34.28
N LEU A 48 -5.78 -1.37 -34.76
CA LEU A 48 -6.40 -2.22 -35.78
C LEU A 48 -5.71 -2.11 -37.15
N GLY A 49 -5.15 -0.94 -37.47
CA GLY A 49 -4.39 -0.72 -38.70
C GLY A 49 -2.93 -1.20 -38.64
N GLY A 50 -2.49 -1.77 -37.51
CA GLY A 50 -1.11 -2.23 -37.34
C GLY A 50 -0.05 -1.12 -37.37
N ARG A 51 -0.46 0.16 -37.26
CA ARG A 51 0.44 1.33 -37.23
C ARG A 51 1.12 1.50 -35.88
N SER A 52 0.55 0.92 -34.83
CA SER A 52 1.11 0.93 -33.47
C SER A 52 1.05 -0.48 -32.86
N PRO A 53 2.05 -0.87 -32.05
CA PRO A 53 2.05 -2.16 -31.37
C PRO A 53 0.90 -2.22 -30.36
N VAL A 54 0.20 -3.35 -30.29
CA VAL A 54 -0.96 -3.52 -29.39
C VAL A 54 -0.50 -4.04 -28.02
N ASN A 55 -0.80 -3.32 -26.95
CA ASN A 55 -0.58 -3.81 -25.58
C ASN A 55 -1.69 -4.82 -25.22
N LEU A 56 -1.38 -5.81 -24.38
CA LEU A 56 -2.32 -6.82 -23.91
C LEU A 56 -3.63 -6.21 -23.35
N SER A 57 -3.52 -5.21 -22.48
CA SER A 57 -4.70 -4.57 -21.88
C SER A 57 -5.61 -3.89 -22.91
N GLU A 58 -5.00 -3.31 -23.96
CA GLU A 58 -5.71 -2.64 -25.05
C GLU A 58 -6.37 -3.66 -25.97
N ALA A 59 -5.67 -4.75 -26.29
CA ALA A 59 -6.20 -5.85 -27.09
C ALA A 59 -7.42 -6.47 -26.41
N LEU A 60 -7.32 -6.82 -25.13
CA LEU A 60 -8.42 -7.40 -24.36
C LEU A 60 -9.61 -6.44 -24.30
N SER A 61 -9.37 -5.15 -24.05
CA SER A 61 -10.45 -4.14 -24.05
C SER A 61 -11.15 -4.03 -25.41
N ILE A 62 -10.41 -4.16 -26.52
CA ILE A 62 -10.97 -4.16 -27.88
C ILE A 62 -11.77 -5.44 -28.16
N ILE A 63 -11.24 -6.61 -27.78
CA ILE A 63 -11.90 -7.92 -27.97
C ILE A 63 -13.22 -7.97 -27.21
N GLU A 64 -13.21 -7.52 -25.97
CA GLU A 64 -14.41 -7.44 -25.16
C GLU A 64 -15.45 -6.48 -25.75
N ALA A 65 -15.03 -5.34 -26.30
CA ALA A 65 -15.93 -4.44 -27.02
C ALA A 65 -16.50 -5.07 -28.30
N PHE A 66 -15.77 -5.97 -28.97
CA PHE A 66 -16.31 -6.76 -30.09
C PHE A 66 -17.33 -7.77 -29.61
N ALA A 67 -17.07 -8.47 -28.50
CA ALA A 67 -18.00 -9.42 -27.91
C ALA A 67 -19.33 -8.74 -27.52
N ASP A 68 -19.28 -7.59 -26.84
CA ASP A 68 -20.47 -6.82 -26.47
C ASP A 68 -21.31 -6.44 -27.69
N TYR A 69 -20.65 -5.99 -28.75
CA TYR A 69 -21.34 -5.59 -29.97
C TYR A 69 -21.95 -6.79 -30.70
N ALA A 70 -21.19 -7.88 -30.83
CA ALA A 70 -21.63 -9.14 -31.43
C ALA A 70 -22.90 -9.70 -30.74
N ILE A 71 -22.93 -9.65 -29.40
CA ILE A 71 -24.12 -9.99 -28.60
C ILE A 71 -25.28 -9.06 -28.92
N SER A 72 -25.03 -7.75 -29.01
CA SER A 72 -26.08 -6.74 -29.26
C SER A 72 -26.77 -6.86 -30.61
N ILE A 73 -26.13 -7.48 -31.60
CA ILE A 73 -26.68 -7.70 -32.94
C ILE A 73 -27.16 -9.14 -33.17
N GLY A 74 -27.13 -10.00 -32.13
CA GLY A 74 -27.59 -11.38 -32.21
C GLY A 74 -26.64 -12.34 -32.94
N ALA A 75 -25.36 -11.99 -33.06
CA ALA A 75 -24.34 -12.82 -33.69
C ALA A 75 -23.14 -13.01 -32.74
N PRO A 76 -23.30 -13.71 -31.61
CA PRO A 76 -22.25 -13.83 -30.59
C PRO A 76 -21.02 -14.54 -31.13
N LEU A 77 -19.84 -14.03 -30.76
CA LEU A 77 -18.57 -14.71 -31.02
C LEU A 77 -18.47 -15.99 -30.17
N SER A 78 -17.79 -17.01 -30.68
CA SER A 78 -17.52 -18.23 -29.93
C SER A 78 -16.58 -17.98 -28.75
N GLU A 79 -16.68 -18.81 -27.71
CA GLU A 79 -15.86 -18.67 -26.49
C GLU A 79 -14.36 -18.70 -26.79
N GLN A 80 -13.93 -19.49 -27.79
CA GLN A 80 -12.53 -19.56 -28.22
C GLN A 80 -12.03 -18.27 -28.88
N GLU A 81 -12.92 -17.48 -29.48
CA GLU A 81 -12.56 -16.21 -30.14
C GLU A 81 -12.39 -15.06 -29.14
N ILE A 82 -12.99 -15.17 -27.96
CA ILE A 82 -12.96 -14.15 -26.89
C ILE A 82 -12.16 -14.60 -25.67
N ASP A 83 -11.61 -15.83 -25.66
CA ASP A 83 -10.84 -16.38 -24.56
C ASP A 83 -9.60 -15.52 -24.26
N SER A 84 -9.63 -14.89 -23.09
CA SER A 84 -8.57 -14.02 -22.62
C SER A 84 -7.23 -14.74 -22.47
N HIS A 85 -7.21 -16.04 -22.17
CA HIS A 85 -5.99 -16.83 -22.04
C HIS A 85 -5.33 -17.05 -23.41
N LEU A 86 -6.11 -17.45 -24.42
CA LEU A 86 -5.61 -17.63 -25.79
C LEU A 86 -5.06 -16.32 -26.37
N TRP A 87 -5.72 -15.19 -26.10
CA TRP A 87 -5.23 -13.90 -26.54
C TRP A 87 -3.96 -13.45 -25.81
N ARG A 88 -3.83 -13.75 -24.50
CA ARG A 88 -2.57 -13.54 -23.76
C ARG A 88 -1.42 -14.30 -24.40
N GLU A 89 -1.61 -15.60 -24.67
CA GLU A 89 -0.58 -16.43 -25.31
C GLU A 89 -0.20 -15.90 -26.69
N ARG A 90 -1.19 -15.55 -27.52
CA ARG A 90 -0.95 -15.04 -28.89
C ARG A 90 -0.21 -13.71 -28.92
N ILE A 91 -0.55 -12.79 -27.99
CA ILE A 91 0.09 -11.47 -27.91
C ILE A 91 1.51 -11.60 -27.37
N SER A 92 1.73 -12.45 -26.36
CA SER A 92 3.05 -12.72 -25.80
C SER A 92 3.96 -13.50 -26.75
N ALA A 93 3.41 -14.29 -27.67
CA ALA A 93 4.18 -15.05 -28.66
C ALA A 93 4.64 -14.21 -29.87
N GLN A 94 4.25 -12.94 -29.99
CA GLN A 94 4.66 -12.10 -31.11
C GLN A 94 6.11 -11.58 -30.95
N PRO A 95 7.02 -11.87 -31.90
CA PRO A 95 8.36 -11.30 -31.89
C PRO A 95 8.26 -9.78 -32.10
N GLY A 96 8.59 -9.00 -31.05
CA GLY A 96 8.62 -7.53 -31.11
C GLY A 96 7.49 -6.81 -30.37
N VAL A 97 6.50 -7.51 -29.82
CA VAL A 97 5.63 -6.94 -28.79
C VAL A 97 6.41 -6.98 -27.50
N LYS A 98 7.22 -5.94 -27.27
CA LYS A 98 7.74 -5.66 -25.94
C LYS A 98 6.52 -5.38 -25.07
N THR A 99 6.09 -6.37 -24.31
CA THR A 99 5.12 -6.17 -23.24
C THR A 99 5.60 -4.98 -22.41
N LYS A 100 4.67 -4.15 -21.93
CA LYS A 100 5.01 -3.04 -21.03
C LYS A 100 5.73 -3.56 -19.77
N GLU A 101 5.60 -4.85 -19.48
CA GLU A 101 6.40 -5.59 -18.50
C GLU A 101 7.88 -5.69 -18.89
N GLU A 102 8.25 -5.96 -20.15
CA GLU A 102 9.67 -5.99 -20.58
C GLU A 102 10.29 -4.60 -20.77
N LEU A 103 9.50 -3.60 -21.21
CA LEU A 103 9.97 -2.21 -21.25
C LEU A 103 10.08 -1.59 -19.84
N SER A 104 9.37 -2.13 -18.85
CA SER A 104 9.55 -1.76 -17.44
C SER A 104 10.73 -2.49 -16.76
N VAL A 105 11.25 -3.58 -17.34
CA VAL A 105 12.40 -4.32 -16.79
C VAL A 105 13.73 -3.79 -17.34
N ARG A 106 13.77 -3.15 -18.52
CA ARG A 106 15.01 -2.64 -19.11
C ARG A 106 15.37 -1.16 -18.84
N ALA A 107 14.55 -0.41 -18.09
CA ALA A 107 14.85 0.98 -17.73
C ALA A 107 15.20 1.20 -16.25
N LEU A 108 15.29 0.12 -15.46
CA LEU A 108 15.94 0.17 -14.16
C LEU A 108 17.02 -0.90 -14.22
N VAL A 109 18.28 -0.48 -14.32
CA VAL A 109 19.37 -1.23 -13.72
C VAL A 109 18.86 -1.57 -12.33
N VAL A 110 18.43 -2.82 -12.12
CA VAL A 110 18.06 -3.30 -10.80
C VAL A 110 19.32 -3.03 -9.99
N PRO A 111 19.30 -2.13 -9.00
CA PRO A 111 20.45 -1.98 -8.13
C PRO A 111 20.76 -3.39 -7.64
N GLU A 112 21.97 -3.88 -7.90
CA GLU A 112 22.40 -5.17 -7.37
C GLU A 112 21.98 -5.21 -5.90
N SER A 113 21.19 -6.22 -5.54
CA SER A 113 20.74 -6.40 -4.16
C SER A 113 21.97 -6.29 -3.27
N ILE A 114 21.93 -5.41 -2.28
CA ILE A 114 23.06 -5.24 -1.35
C ILE A 114 23.31 -6.62 -0.74
N PRO A 115 24.51 -7.21 -0.90
CA PRO A 115 24.75 -8.55 -0.40
C PRO A 115 24.58 -8.56 1.12
N ILE A 116 23.53 -9.23 1.58
CA ILE A 116 23.21 -9.36 3.01
C ILE A 116 23.93 -10.60 3.54
N ALA A 117 24.87 -10.40 4.44
CA ALA A 117 25.48 -11.51 5.16
C ALA A 117 24.47 -12.10 6.17
N TRP A 118 24.18 -13.40 6.05
CA TRP A 118 23.28 -14.13 6.96
C TRP A 118 24.09 -14.86 8.04
N ASP A 119 23.68 -14.72 9.30
CA ASP A 119 24.27 -15.52 10.39
C ASP A 119 23.55 -16.87 10.44
N LEU A 120 24.27 -17.90 10.02
CA LEU A 120 23.76 -19.26 9.97
C LEU A 120 24.09 -20.08 11.22
N HIS A 121 24.85 -19.50 12.17
CA HIS A 121 25.26 -20.22 13.37
C HIS A 121 24.07 -20.74 14.22
N PRO A 122 22.98 -19.97 14.43
CA PRO A 122 21.82 -20.47 15.17
C PRO A 122 21.16 -21.70 14.54
N PHE A 123 21.07 -21.76 13.20
CA PHE A 123 20.50 -22.90 12.49
C PHE A 123 21.38 -24.15 12.60
N ARG A 124 22.70 -23.98 12.50
CA ARG A 124 23.67 -25.07 12.68
C ARG A 124 23.62 -25.63 14.10
N MET A 125 23.51 -24.78 15.11
CA MET A 125 23.35 -25.22 16.51
C MET A 125 22.02 -25.92 16.76
N ALA A 126 20.97 -25.58 16.03
CA ALA A 126 19.67 -26.23 16.10
C ALA A 126 19.56 -27.51 15.25
N GLY A 127 20.63 -27.90 14.52
CA GLY A 127 20.60 -29.05 13.61
C GLY A 127 19.69 -28.87 12.39
N MET A 128 19.41 -27.62 11.99
CA MET A 128 18.55 -27.28 10.86
C MET A 128 19.37 -27.11 9.57
N ASP A 129 20.10 -28.17 9.20
CA ASP A 129 21.00 -28.17 8.04
C ASP A 129 20.26 -27.94 6.72
N ASP A 130 18.97 -28.30 6.66
CA ASP A 130 18.06 -28.03 5.56
C ASP A 130 17.87 -26.52 5.32
N LEU A 131 17.66 -25.75 6.39
CA LEU A 131 17.55 -24.28 6.29
C LEU A 131 18.87 -23.63 5.95
N VAL A 132 19.99 -24.13 6.51
CA VAL A 132 21.34 -23.68 6.15
C VAL A 132 21.56 -23.87 4.66
N HIS A 133 21.28 -25.07 4.15
CA HIS A 133 21.43 -25.40 2.74
C HIS A 133 20.52 -24.53 1.85
N LEU A 134 19.26 -24.33 2.25
CA LEU A 134 18.31 -23.46 1.53
C LEU A 134 18.85 -22.03 1.41
N ILE A 135 19.34 -21.44 2.50
CA ILE A 135 19.84 -20.05 2.50
C ILE A 135 21.14 -19.94 1.68
N GLU A 136 22.06 -20.90 1.82
CA GLU A 136 23.32 -20.89 1.08
C GLU A 136 23.11 -21.06 -0.44
N THR A 137 22.18 -21.92 -0.85
CA THR A 137 21.83 -22.13 -2.26
C THR A 137 20.99 -20.99 -2.85
N SER A 138 20.28 -20.25 -2.00
CA SER A 138 19.42 -19.12 -2.41
C SER A 138 20.10 -17.75 -2.27
N LYS A 139 21.40 -17.69 -2.02
CA LYS A 139 22.14 -16.43 -1.77
C LYS A 139 21.99 -15.39 -2.90
N ASP A 140 21.82 -15.86 -4.13
CA ASP A 140 21.70 -15.03 -5.34
C ASP A 140 20.22 -14.84 -5.76
N ALA A 141 19.29 -15.47 -5.03
CA ALA A 141 17.86 -15.35 -5.28
C ALA A 141 17.24 -14.23 -4.43
N PRO A 142 16.16 -13.56 -4.91
CA PRO A 142 15.43 -12.59 -4.12
C PRO A 142 14.97 -13.15 -2.77
N ILE A 143 15.16 -12.38 -1.71
CA ILE A 143 14.79 -12.77 -0.33
C ILE A 143 13.33 -13.21 -0.23
N ALA A 144 12.44 -12.54 -1.00
CA ALA A 144 11.03 -12.86 -1.10
C ALA A 144 10.73 -14.32 -1.49
N ASN A 145 11.65 -15.00 -2.18
CA ASN A 145 11.42 -16.35 -2.70
C ASN A 145 11.63 -17.44 -1.64
N TRP A 146 12.43 -17.19 -0.61
CA TRP A 146 12.83 -18.23 0.36
C TRP A 146 12.59 -17.82 1.81
N LEU A 147 12.64 -16.53 2.15
CA LEU A 147 12.48 -16.07 3.53
C LEU A 147 11.15 -16.50 4.17
N PRO A 148 9.98 -16.44 3.49
CA PRO A 148 8.72 -16.86 4.11
C PRO A 148 8.72 -18.31 4.60
N ASP A 149 9.41 -19.22 3.90
CA ASP A 149 9.52 -20.62 4.29
C ASP A 149 10.48 -20.81 5.46
N VAL A 150 11.64 -20.14 5.44
CA VAL A 150 12.56 -20.11 6.59
C VAL A 150 11.84 -19.60 7.85
N ILE A 151 11.09 -18.50 7.74
CA ILE A 151 10.33 -17.92 8.86
C ILE A 151 9.24 -18.88 9.36
N ALA A 152 8.57 -19.61 8.46
CA ALA A 152 7.57 -20.60 8.84
C ALA A 152 8.20 -21.74 9.65
N THR A 153 9.32 -22.30 9.19
CA THR A 153 10.03 -23.38 9.87
C THR A 153 10.61 -22.91 11.22
N MET A 154 11.20 -21.71 11.28
CA MET A 154 11.68 -21.12 12.54
C MET A 154 10.57 -20.98 13.58
N ARG A 155 9.37 -20.53 13.17
CA ARG A 155 8.21 -20.40 14.07
C ARG A 155 7.73 -21.76 14.56
N GLN A 156 7.72 -22.78 13.71
CA GLN A 156 7.39 -24.15 14.11
C GLN A 156 8.38 -24.70 15.14
N ALA A 157 9.67 -24.39 14.96
CA ALA A 157 10.74 -24.72 15.89
C ALA A 157 10.81 -23.77 17.13
N GLN A 158 9.87 -22.83 17.27
CA GLN A 158 9.85 -21.82 18.34
C GLN A 158 11.13 -20.97 18.45
N MET A 159 11.86 -20.79 17.34
CA MET A 159 13.02 -19.92 17.27
C MET A 159 12.62 -18.45 17.09
N THR A 160 13.47 -17.53 17.59
CA THR A 160 13.28 -16.10 17.34
C THR A 160 13.55 -15.75 15.88
N ILE A 161 12.66 -14.97 15.28
CA ILE A 161 12.77 -14.52 13.88
C ILE A 161 13.21 -13.07 13.73
N ALA A 162 13.41 -12.36 14.85
CA ALA A 162 13.59 -10.91 14.86
C ALA A 162 14.81 -10.44 14.05
N GLU A 163 15.95 -11.12 14.22
CA GLU A 163 17.19 -10.77 13.53
C GLU A 163 17.11 -11.02 12.02
N MET A 164 16.51 -12.15 11.61
CA MET A 164 16.30 -12.46 10.20
C MET A 164 15.43 -11.41 9.51
N LEU A 165 14.34 -11.00 10.16
CA LEU A 165 13.46 -9.96 9.63
C LEU A 165 14.12 -8.58 9.62
N GLU A 166 14.94 -8.25 10.62
CA GLU A 166 15.71 -6.99 10.63
C GLU A 166 16.72 -6.96 9.48
N ARG A 167 17.49 -8.03 9.28
CA ARG A 167 18.47 -8.14 8.19
C ARG A 167 17.77 -8.06 6.83
N ALA A 168 16.69 -8.82 6.64
CA ALA A 168 15.90 -8.76 5.41
C ALA A 168 15.35 -7.35 5.12
N ALA A 169 14.99 -6.59 6.16
CA ALA A 169 14.45 -5.25 6.01
C ALA A 169 15.50 -4.21 5.58
N ARG A 170 16.79 -4.58 5.46
CA ARG A 170 17.87 -3.76 4.89
C ARG A 170 18.06 -3.97 3.39
N ASP A 171 17.22 -4.79 2.77
CA ASP A 171 17.18 -4.92 1.31
C ASP A 171 16.73 -3.61 0.66
N HIS A 172 16.98 -3.46 -0.63
CA HIS A 172 16.55 -2.28 -1.39
C HIS A 172 15.00 -2.15 -1.36
N PRO A 173 14.44 -0.93 -1.55
CA PRO A 173 13.00 -0.68 -1.44
C PRO A 173 12.10 -1.64 -2.25
N ARG A 174 12.51 -2.03 -3.46
CA ARG A 174 11.76 -2.97 -4.30
C ARG A 174 11.69 -4.38 -3.69
N GLY A 175 12.79 -4.81 -3.09
CA GLY A 175 12.94 -6.11 -2.43
C GLY A 175 12.19 -6.18 -1.12
N ILE A 176 12.12 -5.04 -0.40
CA ILE A 176 11.21 -4.87 0.73
C ILE A 176 9.76 -5.09 0.32
N VAL A 177 9.31 -4.47 -0.78
CA VAL A 177 7.93 -4.64 -1.29
C VAL A 177 7.66 -6.11 -1.64
N GLN A 178 8.57 -6.74 -2.39
CA GLN A 178 8.43 -8.15 -2.77
C GLN A 178 8.39 -9.08 -1.55
N THR A 179 9.27 -8.84 -0.58
CA THR A 179 9.38 -9.64 0.65
C THR A 179 8.15 -9.44 1.54
N ALA A 180 7.67 -8.20 1.71
CA ALA A 180 6.45 -7.92 2.44
C ALA A 180 5.23 -8.60 1.80
N ALA A 181 5.10 -8.55 0.47
CA ALA A 181 4.01 -9.21 -0.25
C ALA A 181 4.08 -10.74 -0.10
N ALA A 182 5.28 -11.33 -0.21
CA ALA A 182 5.47 -12.76 -0.03
C ALA A 182 5.18 -13.22 1.41
N LEU A 183 5.64 -12.45 2.41
CA LEU A 183 5.31 -12.70 3.82
C LEU A 183 3.81 -12.55 4.08
N ASN A 184 3.15 -11.54 3.52
CA ASN A 184 1.70 -11.34 3.68
C ASN A 184 0.90 -12.48 3.05
N LYS A 185 1.33 -12.99 1.88
CA LYS A 185 0.73 -14.17 1.26
C LYS A 185 0.91 -15.43 2.11
N ARG A 186 2.08 -15.62 2.70
CA ARG A 186 2.40 -16.78 3.54
C ARG A 186 1.71 -16.72 4.91
N PHE A 187 1.61 -15.53 5.47
CA PHE A 187 1.03 -15.24 6.78
C PHE A 187 -0.08 -14.21 6.63
N PRO A 188 -1.25 -14.60 6.07
CA PRO A 188 -2.33 -13.67 5.78
C PRO A 188 -2.84 -13.00 7.06
N PRO A 189 -3.35 -11.76 6.94
CA PRO A 189 -3.88 -11.04 8.08
C PRO A 189 -5.07 -11.78 8.69
N ARG A 190 -5.18 -11.72 10.02
CA ARG A 190 -6.33 -12.26 10.74
C ARG A 190 -7.43 -11.23 10.73
N ILE A 191 -8.60 -11.63 10.24
CA ILE A 191 -9.82 -10.83 10.30
C ILE A 191 -10.57 -11.24 11.57
N SER A 192 -10.85 -10.27 12.45
CA SER A 192 -11.63 -10.46 13.66
C SER A 192 -12.78 -9.46 13.75
N GLY A 193 -13.84 -9.81 14.46
CA GLY A 193 -15.01 -8.93 14.65
C GLY A 193 -16.20 -9.34 13.81
N GLU A 194 -17.29 -8.59 13.98
CA GLU A 194 -18.54 -8.80 13.23
C GLU A 194 -18.38 -8.35 11.76
N PRO A 195 -19.18 -8.86 10.81
CA PRO A 195 -19.06 -8.51 9.39
C PRO A 195 -19.09 -7.01 9.08
N TRP A 196 -19.81 -6.23 9.90
CA TRP A 196 -19.92 -4.78 9.79
C TRP A 196 -18.87 -4.00 10.62
N ASN A 197 -18.01 -4.69 11.36
CA ASN A 197 -16.93 -4.09 12.14
C ASN A 197 -15.70 -5.02 12.19
N GLN A 198 -15.19 -5.34 11.00
CA GLN A 198 -14.01 -6.18 10.86
C GLN A 198 -12.74 -5.39 11.16
N THR A 199 -11.97 -5.90 12.12
CA THR A 199 -10.59 -5.46 12.37
C THR A 199 -9.65 -6.41 11.64
N VAL A 200 -8.84 -5.85 10.75
CA VAL A 200 -7.82 -6.60 10.01
C VAL A 200 -6.49 -6.42 10.72
N ARG A 201 -5.91 -7.53 11.22
CA ARG A 201 -4.63 -7.53 11.92
C ARG A 201 -3.57 -8.26 11.12
N VAL A 202 -2.58 -7.50 10.66
CA VAL A 202 -1.39 -8.03 9.98
C VAL A 202 -0.63 -8.97 10.91
N ASP A 203 -0.11 -10.07 10.36
CA ASP A 203 0.67 -11.04 11.12
C ASP A 203 1.90 -10.39 11.78
N GLY A 204 2.28 -10.90 12.95
CA GLY A 204 3.39 -10.36 13.73
C GLY A 204 4.73 -10.34 12.97
N ALA A 205 4.99 -11.33 12.11
CA ALA A 205 6.21 -11.36 11.31
C ALA A 205 6.23 -10.27 10.23
N VAL A 206 5.10 -10.10 9.52
CA VAL A 206 4.94 -9.05 8.50
C VAL A 206 5.07 -7.66 9.15
N ASN A 207 4.42 -7.45 10.30
CA ASN A 207 4.52 -6.19 11.04
C ASN A 207 5.95 -5.91 11.52
N ALA A 208 6.64 -6.91 12.08
CA ALA A 208 8.03 -6.76 12.51
C ALA A 208 8.97 -6.42 11.35
N PHE A 209 8.78 -7.06 10.19
CA PHE A 209 9.52 -6.76 8.97
C PHE A 209 9.30 -5.30 8.51
N LEU A 210 8.04 -4.89 8.35
CA LEU A 210 7.67 -3.55 7.88
C LEU A 210 8.12 -2.46 8.85
N ARG A 211 8.11 -2.74 10.16
CA ARG A 211 8.62 -1.82 11.17
C ARG A 211 10.12 -1.57 11.00
N ASN A 212 10.91 -2.63 10.79
CA ASN A 212 12.34 -2.49 10.51
C ASN A 212 12.57 -1.77 9.18
N ALA A 213 11.78 -2.08 8.14
CA ALA A 213 11.86 -1.39 6.86
C ALA A 213 11.55 0.11 7.00
N ALA A 214 10.51 0.46 7.77
CA ALA A 214 10.16 1.85 8.06
C ALA A 214 11.30 2.56 8.79
N ARG A 215 11.99 1.89 9.71
CA ARG A 215 13.17 2.45 10.41
C ARG A 215 14.30 2.80 9.44
N PHE A 216 14.60 1.92 8.48
CA PHE A 216 15.71 2.14 7.53
C PHE A 216 15.34 3.08 6.38
N TYR A 217 14.13 2.99 5.86
CA TYR A 217 13.75 3.61 4.58
C TYR A 217 12.57 4.58 4.66
N GLY A 218 11.94 4.71 5.82
CA GLY A 218 10.70 5.48 5.99
C GLY A 218 10.82 6.97 5.67
N VAL A 219 12.02 7.56 5.71
CA VAL A 219 12.20 8.98 5.36
C VAL A 219 12.36 9.19 3.86
N GLU A 220 13.19 8.39 3.20
CA GLU A 220 13.62 8.64 1.83
C GLU A 220 12.86 7.83 0.79
N ALA A 221 12.53 6.57 1.10
CA ALA A 221 11.92 5.66 0.13
C ALA A 221 10.44 5.35 0.42
N ALA A 222 9.81 6.07 1.36
CA ALA A 222 8.39 5.87 1.67
C ALA A 222 7.47 5.90 0.44
N PRO A 223 7.57 6.85 -0.51
CA PRO A 223 6.72 6.85 -1.69
C PRO A 223 6.85 5.60 -2.54
N ILE A 224 8.07 5.09 -2.71
CA ILE A 224 8.35 3.89 -3.52
C ILE A 224 7.77 2.65 -2.84
N ILE A 225 7.96 2.53 -1.52
CA ILE A 225 7.47 1.38 -0.74
C ILE A 225 5.94 1.40 -0.69
N VAL A 226 5.32 2.54 -0.40
CA VAL A 226 3.85 2.70 -0.37
C VAL A 226 3.25 2.36 -1.74
N ALA A 227 3.77 2.93 -2.82
CA ALA A 227 3.30 2.64 -4.17
C ALA A 227 3.45 1.15 -4.52
N GLY A 228 4.61 0.56 -4.20
CA GLY A 228 4.88 -0.85 -4.46
C GLY A 228 3.95 -1.79 -3.69
N LEU A 229 3.71 -1.53 -2.41
CA LEU A 229 2.78 -2.33 -1.60
C LEU A 229 1.34 -2.25 -2.11
N ARG A 230 0.89 -1.07 -2.56
CA ARG A 230 -0.44 -0.90 -3.19
C ARG A 230 -0.55 -1.66 -4.51
N LEU A 231 0.49 -1.62 -5.34
CA LEU A 231 0.53 -2.38 -6.60
C LEU A 231 0.57 -3.90 -6.38
N ALA A 232 1.14 -4.34 -5.25
CA ALA A 232 1.17 -5.74 -4.85
C ALA A 232 -0.11 -6.19 -4.11
N GLU A 233 -1.16 -5.38 -4.09
CA GLU A 233 -2.44 -5.66 -3.40
C GLU A 233 -2.29 -5.93 -1.88
N ALA A 234 -1.24 -5.40 -1.26
CA ALA A 234 -0.95 -5.54 0.17
C ALA A 234 -1.29 -4.25 0.95
N SER A 235 -2.53 -3.79 0.84
CA SER A 235 -2.96 -2.49 1.39
C SER A 235 -2.83 -2.42 2.92
N GLU A 236 -3.04 -3.53 3.62
CA GLU A 236 -2.90 -3.62 5.08
C GLU A 236 -1.44 -3.37 5.52
N CYS A 237 -0.48 -3.79 4.69
CA CYS A 237 0.94 -3.57 4.93
C CYS A 237 1.31 -2.08 4.84
N VAL A 238 0.63 -1.30 4.00
CA VAL A 238 0.85 0.15 3.88
C VAL A 238 0.61 0.83 5.22
N ASN A 239 -0.53 0.54 5.86
CA ASN A 239 -0.86 1.11 7.16
C ASN A 239 0.18 0.74 8.24
N CYS A 240 0.61 -0.52 8.31
CA CYS A 240 1.65 -0.92 9.26
C CYS A 240 2.98 -0.17 9.04
N PHE A 241 3.35 0.04 7.78
CA PHE A 241 4.57 0.78 7.42
C PHE A 241 4.44 2.26 7.82
N GLU A 242 3.34 2.92 7.48
CA GLU A 242 3.07 4.33 7.82
C GLU A 242 3.01 4.58 9.33
N VAL A 243 2.31 3.72 10.07
CA VAL A 243 2.24 3.79 11.54
C VAL A 243 3.63 3.68 12.16
N SER A 244 4.47 2.79 11.62
CA SER A 244 5.85 2.64 12.06
C SER A 244 6.67 3.89 11.77
N ILE A 245 6.43 4.59 10.66
CA ILE A 245 7.09 5.86 10.35
C ILE A 245 6.72 6.92 11.40
N GLY A 246 5.42 7.16 11.60
CA GLY A 246 4.93 8.18 12.53
C GLY A 246 5.36 7.95 13.98
N SER A 247 5.47 6.68 14.38
CA SER A 247 5.77 6.33 15.77
C SER A 247 7.27 6.40 16.13
N TRP A 248 8.20 6.24 15.17
CA TRP A 248 9.63 6.01 15.48
C TRP A 248 10.57 7.12 15.00
N HIS A 249 10.25 7.81 13.90
CA HIS A 249 11.19 8.79 13.33
C HIS A 249 11.26 10.08 14.12
N LEU A 250 12.40 10.77 14.03
CA LEU A 250 12.56 12.12 14.58
C LEU A 250 11.67 13.13 13.82
N PRO A 251 11.30 14.27 14.42
CA PRO A 251 10.42 15.26 13.79
C PRO A 251 10.85 15.67 12.37
N GLY A 252 12.14 15.96 12.16
CA GLY A 252 12.66 16.29 10.83
C GLY A 252 12.61 15.14 9.82
N GLY A 253 12.71 13.89 10.28
CA GLY A 253 12.53 12.70 9.44
C GLY A 253 11.08 12.54 9.00
N ILE A 254 10.13 12.70 9.93
CA ILE A 254 8.69 12.68 9.64
C ILE A 254 8.35 13.77 8.64
N TYR A 255 8.76 15.02 8.90
CA TYR A 255 8.49 16.15 8.01
C TYR A 255 8.96 15.89 6.56
N ARG A 256 10.19 15.38 6.38
CA ARG A 256 10.70 15.00 5.05
C ARG A 256 9.90 13.87 4.40
N CYS A 257 9.50 12.85 5.18
CA CYS A 257 8.63 11.79 4.68
C CYS A 257 7.30 12.35 4.15
N ILE A 258 6.66 13.25 4.91
CA ILE A 258 5.41 13.92 4.52
C ILE A 258 5.59 14.71 3.21
N GLU A 259 6.65 15.50 3.09
CA GLU A 259 6.94 16.23 1.86
C GLU A 259 7.17 15.28 0.68
N ASN A 260 7.91 14.19 0.88
CA ASN A 260 8.19 13.20 -0.17
C ASN A 260 6.91 12.50 -0.64
N LEU A 261 6.04 12.08 0.28
CA LEU A 261 4.74 11.48 -0.04
C LEU A 261 3.86 12.45 -0.82
N ARG A 262 3.75 13.71 -0.37
CA ARG A 262 2.95 14.74 -1.06
C ARG A 262 3.48 15.05 -2.45
N LYS A 263 4.80 15.23 -2.60
CA LYS A 263 5.45 15.47 -3.91
C LYS A 263 5.25 14.31 -4.88
N ALA A 264 5.17 13.08 -4.37
CA ALA A 264 4.90 11.89 -5.16
C ALA A 264 3.41 11.64 -5.44
N GLY A 265 2.51 12.52 -4.99
CA GLY A 265 1.06 12.39 -5.24
C GLY A 265 0.30 11.51 -4.25
N PHE A 266 0.85 11.30 -3.05
CA PHE A 266 0.26 10.49 -1.97
C PHE A 266 -0.14 11.35 -0.74
N PRO A 267 -1.05 12.33 -0.88
CA PRO A 267 -1.43 13.20 0.24
C PRO A 267 -2.20 12.46 1.35
N ASN A 268 -2.95 11.41 1.01
CA ASN A 268 -3.71 10.63 1.98
C ASN A 268 -2.75 9.80 2.86
N ASP A 269 -1.76 9.16 2.26
CA ASP A 269 -0.69 8.41 2.95
C ASP A 269 0.14 9.35 3.85
N ALA A 270 0.40 10.58 3.39
CA ALA A 270 1.02 11.61 4.23
C ALA A 270 0.16 11.96 5.45
N ASN A 271 -1.15 12.15 5.27
CA ASN A 271 -2.07 12.42 6.38
C ASN A 271 -2.21 11.21 7.32
N SER A 272 -2.12 9.98 6.79
CA SER A 272 -2.09 8.75 7.57
C SER A 272 -0.87 8.70 8.49
N VAL A 273 0.33 9.01 7.97
CA VAL A 273 1.54 9.13 8.79
C VAL A 273 1.39 10.19 9.88
N LEU A 274 0.83 11.37 9.57
CA LEU A 274 0.58 12.44 10.55
C LEU A 274 -0.43 12.01 11.63
N THR A 275 -1.48 11.30 11.24
CA THR A 275 -2.48 10.76 12.16
C THR A 275 -1.82 9.74 13.10
N ALA A 276 -1.00 8.85 12.56
CA ALA A 276 -0.26 7.86 13.34
C ALA A 276 0.76 8.47 14.32
N VAL A 277 1.31 9.66 14.03
CA VAL A 277 2.10 10.42 15.02
C VAL A 277 1.25 10.70 16.25
N GLY A 278 0.01 11.17 16.10
CA GLY A 278 -0.86 11.45 17.23
C GLY A 278 -1.35 10.19 17.94
N GLU A 279 -1.69 9.15 17.18
CA GLU A 279 -2.34 7.95 17.71
C GLU A 279 -1.38 6.99 18.44
N SER A 280 -0.18 6.80 17.89
CA SER A 280 0.66 5.63 18.24
C SER A 280 2.01 5.99 18.86
N ARG A 281 2.42 7.25 18.80
CA ARG A 281 3.69 7.72 19.36
C ARG A 281 3.57 7.95 20.87
N LYS A 282 4.68 7.83 21.60
CA LYS A 282 4.72 8.18 23.03
C LYS A 282 4.42 9.67 23.23
N SER A 283 3.65 10.00 24.27
CA SER A 283 3.13 11.35 24.52
C SER A 283 4.22 12.43 24.62
N ASP A 284 5.33 12.14 25.30
CA ASP A 284 6.50 13.03 25.41
C ASP A 284 7.11 13.34 24.03
N ARG A 285 7.16 12.33 23.15
CA ARG A 285 7.72 12.45 21.80
C ARG A 285 6.76 13.08 20.79
N ILE A 286 5.45 13.16 21.09
CA ILE A 286 4.46 13.85 20.25
C ILE A 286 4.67 15.36 20.31
N LEU A 287 4.90 15.90 21.51
CA LEU A 287 5.11 17.34 21.72
C LEU A 287 6.30 17.88 20.90
N GLU A 288 7.40 17.13 20.82
CA GLU A 288 8.54 17.47 19.98
C GLU A 288 8.15 17.63 18.51
N VAL A 289 7.25 16.78 18.00
CA VAL A 289 6.79 16.84 16.62
C VAL A 289 5.87 18.05 16.42
N LEU A 290 4.93 18.29 17.35
CA LEU A 290 4.03 19.45 17.29
C LEU A 290 4.80 20.77 17.27
N VAL A 291 5.78 20.94 18.17
CA VAL A 291 6.63 22.13 18.23
C VAL A 291 7.42 22.29 16.93
N PHE A 292 8.08 21.23 16.45
CA PHE A 292 8.85 21.29 15.22
C PHE A 292 7.99 21.67 14.00
N PHE A 293 6.80 21.08 13.86
CA PHE A 293 5.90 21.37 12.74
C PHE A 293 5.32 22.79 12.83
N ALA A 294 5.01 23.28 14.04
CA ALA A 294 4.59 24.65 14.26
C ALA A 294 5.69 25.66 13.88
N GLU A 295 6.95 25.40 14.26
CA GLU A 295 8.10 26.23 13.88
C GLU A 295 8.37 26.24 12.37
N LYS A 296 8.03 25.16 11.67
CA LYS A 296 8.06 25.09 10.20
C LYS A 296 6.86 25.75 9.53
N GLY A 297 5.90 26.28 10.29
CA GLY A 297 4.68 26.87 9.75
C GLY A 297 3.69 25.85 9.17
N ALA A 298 3.85 24.57 9.47
CA ALA A 298 3.00 23.49 8.98
C ALA A 298 1.71 23.34 9.82
N VAL A 299 0.94 24.42 9.93
CA VAL A 299 -0.24 24.51 10.82
C VAL A 299 -1.30 23.45 10.48
N SER A 300 -1.54 23.16 9.20
CA SER A 300 -2.48 22.12 8.77
C SER A 300 -2.07 20.73 9.28
N ASP A 301 -0.77 20.46 9.33
CA ASP A 301 -0.24 19.15 9.71
C ASP A 301 -0.31 18.97 11.23
N VAL A 302 -0.05 20.06 11.97
CA VAL A 302 -0.26 20.12 13.42
C VAL A 302 -1.71 19.74 13.76
N VAL A 303 -2.71 20.28 13.05
CA VAL A 303 -4.13 19.95 13.26
C VAL A 303 -4.40 18.46 13.04
N ILE A 304 -3.80 17.84 12.01
CA ILE A 304 -3.96 16.39 11.76
C ILE A 304 -3.35 15.57 12.91
N ILE A 305 -2.16 15.94 13.39
CA ILE A 305 -1.53 15.25 14.53
C ILE A 305 -2.40 15.40 15.79
N LEU A 306 -2.94 16.60 16.06
CA LEU A 306 -3.80 16.85 17.20
C LEU A 306 -5.07 15.99 17.18
N LYS A 307 -5.71 15.87 16.02
CA LYS A 307 -6.85 14.95 15.83
C LYS A 307 -6.43 13.49 16.04
N GLY A 308 -5.25 13.09 15.58
CA GLY A 308 -4.69 11.76 15.84
C GLY A 308 -4.50 11.44 17.33
N ILE A 309 -4.15 12.43 18.16
CA ILE A 309 -4.08 12.24 19.62
C ILE A 309 -5.47 11.89 20.17
N GLY A 310 -6.49 12.58 19.66
CA GLY A 310 -7.90 12.33 19.96
C GLY A 310 -8.34 10.91 19.64
N SER A 311 -7.87 10.30 18.56
CA SER A 311 -8.21 8.92 18.19
C SER A 311 -7.36 7.85 18.90
N GLY A 312 -6.20 8.21 19.46
CA GLY A 312 -5.29 7.27 20.13
C GLY A 312 -5.71 6.76 21.51
N GLY A 313 -6.82 7.24 22.07
CA GLY A 313 -7.35 6.84 23.37
C GLY A 313 -7.31 7.96 24.43
N PRO A 314 -8.19 7.92 25.44
CA PRO A 314 -8.31 9.00 26.42
C PRO A 314 -7.07 9.12 27.32
N GLY A 315 -6.40 8.00 27.61
CA GLY A 315 -5.15 8.00 28.37
C GLY A 315 -3.99 8.67 27.64
N ASN A 316 -3.86 8.45 26.32
CA ASN A 316 -2.84 9.11 25.51
C ASN A 316 -3.12 10.62 25.43
N MET A 317 -4.38 11.00 25.15
CA MET A 317 -4.81 12.39 25.12
C MET A 317 -4.53 13.11 26.45
N ALA A 318 -4.89 12.52 27.59
CA ALA A 318 -4.60 13.10 28.90
C ALA A 318 -3.10 13.26 29.17
N ALA A 319 -2.27 12.27 28.77
CA ALA A 319 -0.82 12.35 28.92
C ALA A 319 -0.22 13.49 28.09
N VAL A 320 -0.71 13.71 26.87
CA VAL A 320 -0.25 14.83 26.03
C VAL A 320 -0.70 16.18 26.60
N ILE A 321 -1.95 16.30 27.08
CA ILE A 321 -2.46 17.53 27.72
C ILE A 321 -1.61 17.89 28.94
N ASN A 322 -1.32 16.92 29.82
CA ASN A 322 -0.43 17.13 30.96
C ASN A 322 0.95 17.66 30.51
N GLY A 323 1.52 17.06 29.45
CA GLY A 323 2.80 17.51 28.91
C GLY A 323 2.75 18.91 28.30
N MET A 324 1.64 19.29 27.66
CA MET A 324 1.42 20.65 27.15
C MET A 324 1.36 21.68 28.29
N GLU A 325 0.67 21.36 29.39
CA GLU A 325 0.61 22.23 30.57
C GLU A 325 1.99 22.42 31.20
N VAL A 326 2.75 21.33 31.39
CA VAL A 326 4.10 21.36 31.98
C VAL A 326 5.08 22.17 31.12
N THR A 327 4.94 22.11 29.80
CA THR A 327 5.82 22.82 28.85
C THR A 327 5.33 24.23 28.51
N ASN A 328 4.22 24.69 29.09
CA ASN A 328 3.55 25.94 28.71
C ASN A 328 3.31 26.04 27.19
N TYR A 329 2.80 24.97 26.59
CA TYR A 329 2.51 24.91 25.15
C TYR A 329 1.54 26.02 24.75
N LYS A 330 1.88 26.78 23.70
CA LYS A 330 1.08 27.92 23.24
C LYS A 330 -0.27 27.45 22.71
N ASN A 331 -1.34 28.16 23.07
CA ASN A 331 -2.72 27.89 22.60
C ASN A 331 -3.25 26.50 22.98
N ILE A 332 -2.99 26.05 24.21
CA ILE A 332 -3.44 24.75 24.71
C ILE A 332 -4.94 24.51 24.50
N ASP A 333 -5.78 25.52 24.71
CA ASP A 333 -7.25 25.36 24.55
C ASP A 333 -7.67 24.99 23.13
N SER A 334 -7.01 25.60 22.13
CA SER A 334 -7.20 25.30 20.72
C SER A 334 -6.69 23.89 20.39
N ALA A 335 -5.54 23.52 20.93
CA ALA A 335 -4.99 22.18 20.77
C ALA A 335 -5.93 21.10 21.35
N VAL A 336 -6.45 21.31 22.55
CA VAL A 336 -7.45 20.43 23.19
C VAL A 336 -8.71 20.34 22.33
N GLN A 337 -9.18 21.45 21.74
CA GLN A 337 -10.36 21.41 20.87
C GLN A 337 -10.14 20.53 19.63
N GLU A 338 -8.97 20.62 18.99
CA GLU A 338 -8.64 19.76 17.85
C GLU A 338 -8.49 18.29 18.25
N MET A 339 -7.97 18.00 19.44
CA MET A 339 -7.95 16.63 19.98
C MET A 339 -9.38 16.09 20.20
N ILE A 340 -10.28 16.90 20.76
CA ILE A 340 -11.69 16.51 20.96
C ILE A 340 -12.34 16.16 19.61
N ARG A 341 -12.09 16.97 18.57
CA ARG A 341 -12.58 16.72 17.21
C ARG A 341 -12.02 15.44 16.58
N GLY A 342 -10.95 14.87 17.13
CA GLY A 342 -10.38 13.60 16.70
C GLY A 342 -10.99 12.37 17.38
N ILE A 343 -11.86 12.55 18.38
CA ILE A 343 -12.45 11.43 19.12
C ILE A 343 -13.45 10.70 18.21
N PRO A 344 -13.35 9.35 18.08
CA PRO A 344 -14.34 8.58 17.33
C PRO A 344 -15.75 8.81 17.87
N TYR A 345 -16.74 9.00 16.98
CA TYR A 345 -18.09 9.42 17.36
C TYR A 345 -18.71 8.54 18.48
N ASN A 346 -18.53 7.23 18.39
CA ASN A 346 -19.01 6.24 19.35
C ASN A 346 -18.18 6.16 20.66
N LYS A 347 -17.17 7.01 20.85
CA LYS A 347 -16.23 6.99 21.99
C LYS A 347 -16.27 8.24 22.87
N HIS A 348 -17.05 9.25 22.55
CA HIS A 348 -17.14 10.48 23.36
C HIS A 348 -17.50 10.20 24.83
N SER A 349 -18.47 9.32 25.09
CA SER A 349 -18.84 8.96 26.46
C SER A 349 -17.71 8.30 27.25
N ASP A 350 -16.95 7.40 26.60
CA ASP A 350 -15.79 6.74 27.23
C ASP A 350 -14.72 7.78 27.62
N TYR A 351 -14.46 8.76 26.75
CA TYR A 351 -13.48 9.82 26.99
C TYR A 351 -13.92 10.76 28.10
N ALA A 352 -15.18 11.21 28.07
CA ALA A 352 -15.71 12.09 29.10
C ALA A 352 -15.67 11.44 30.49
N GLN A 353 -16.07 10.17 30.60
CA GLN A 353 -15.99 9.41 31.85
C GLN A 353 -14.55 9.31 32.35
N PHE A 354 -13.59 9.03 31.45
CA PHE A 354 -12.18 8.98 31.81
C PHE A 354 -11.68 10.33 32.35
N PHE A 355 -11.95 11.43 31.65
CA PHE A 355 -11.50 12.77 32.05
C PHE A 355 -12.12 13.22 33.38
N ALA A 356 -13.40 12.92 33.62
CA ALA A 356 -14.04 13.17 34.90
C ALA A 356 -13.37 12.36 36.02
N ALA A 357 -13.07 11.07 35.79
CA ALA A 357 -12.43 10.20 36.76
C ALA A 357 -11.00 10.64 37.15
N VAL A 358 -10.26 11.28 36.23
CA VAL A 358 -8.93 11.83 36.51
C VAL A 358 -8.95 13.30 36.97
N GLY A 359 -10.12 13.83 37.35
CA GLY A 359 -10.28 15.18 37.92
C GLY A 359 -10.24 16.32 36.90
N ARG A 360 -10.46 16.03 35.61
CA ARG A 360 -10.47 17.00 34.50
C ARG A 360 -11.90 17.27 34.01
N GLN A 361 -12.76 17.74 34.92
CA GLN A 361 -14.20 17.92 34.63
C GLN A 361 -14.47 18.86 33.45
N GLU A 362 -13.72 19.95 33.33
CA GLU A 362 -13.89 20.91 32.21
C GLU A 362 -13.68 20.24 30.84
N ILE A 363 -12.68 19.35 30.72
CA ILE A 363 -12.43 18.61 29.47
C ILE A 363 -13.53 17.58 29.24
N ALA A 364 -13.99 16.90 30.31
CA ALA A 364 -15.09 15.95 30.20
C ALA A 364 -16.37 16.62 29.67
N ASP A 365 -16.71 17.80 30.18
CA ASP A 365 -17.88 18.57 29.75
C ASP A 365 -17.76 19.00 28.28
N ARG A 366 -16.56 19.44 27.85
CA ARG A 366 -16.27 19.77 26.45
C ARG A 366 -16.40 18.57 25.52
N VAL A 367 -15.91 17.40 25.92
CA VAL A 367 -16.06 16.15 25.15
C VAL A 367 -17.53 15.75 25.02
N MET A 368 -18.31 15.90 26.09
CA MET A 368 -19.75 15.62 26.04
C MET A 368 -20.51 16.58 25.14
N LEU A 369 -20.17 17.88 25.17
CA LEU A 369 -20.79 18.86 24.29
C LEU A 369 -20.50 18.56 22.81
N ALA A 370 -19.26 18.16 22.50
CA ALA A 370 -18.85 17.82 21.14
C ALA A 370 -19.55 16.57 20.57
N ARG A 371 -20.08 15.67 21.43
CA ARG A 371 -20.86 14.50 21.00
C ARG A 371 -22.11 14.88 20.19
N ASP A 372 -22.72 16.01 20.56
CA ASP A 372 -23.98 16.49 19.98
C ASP A 372 -23.73 17.43 18.78
N GLU A 373 -22.47 17.78 18.49
CA GLU A 373 -22.10 18.51 17.29
C GLU A 373 -22.06 17.54 16.08
N PRO A 374 -22.65 17.91 14.93
CA PRO A 374 -22.59 17.08 13.73
C PRO A 374 -21.13 16.91 13.27
N PRO A 375 -20.75 15.72 12.74
CA PRO A 375 -19.40 15.51 12.21
C PRO A 375 -19.17 16.46 11.02
N PHE A 376 -18.17 17.33 11.15
CA PHE A 376 -17.81 18.35 10.16
C PHE A 376 -17.26 17.75 8.86
#